data_AF-A0AAU6L4X2-F1
#
_entry.id   AF-A0AAU6L4X2-F1
#
_cell.length_a   1.000
_cell.length_b   1.000
_cell.length_c   1.000
_cell.angle_alpha   90.00
_cell.angle_beta   90.00
_cell.angle_gamma   90.00
#
_symmetry.space_group_name_H-M   'P 1'
#
loop_
_entity.id
_entity.type
_entity.pdbx_description
1 polymer ?
#
loop_
_entity_poly.entity_id
_entity_poly.type
_entity_poly.pdbx_seq_one_letter_code
_entity_poly.pdbx_strand_id
1 'polypeptide(L)'
;MDPEDLAKWNHWLEHLVDGVPVQLVRPIDTDRPSWAAYENARYLGTLHAQIDLDGRWHVQRLNERHLSLDDAIRALRRPDD
;
A
#
# COMPACT_ATOMS: atom_id res chain seq x y z
N MET A 1 -20.58 9.57 18.13
CA MET A 1 -19.54 9.37 17.10
C MET A 1 -18.40 10.29 17.47
N ASP A 2 -17.36 9.70 18.04
CA ASP A 2 -16.19 10.41 18.52
C ASP A 2 -15.33 10.87 17.32
N PRO A 3 -14.76 12.09 17.36
CA PRO A 3 -13.90 12.57 16.28
C PRO A 3 -12.63 11.72 16.10
N GLU A 4 -12.21 10.99 17.13
CA GLU A 4 -11.11 10.02 17.06
C GLU A 4 -11.47 8.76 16.25
N ASP A 5 -12.75 8.41 16.18
CA ASP A 5 -13.22 7.29 15.36
C ASP A 5 -13.14 7.68 13.87
N LEU A 6 -13.54 8.91 13.51
CA LEU A 6 -13.40 9.45 12.15
C LEU A 6 -11.96 9.50 11.65
N ALA A 7 -10.99 9.73 12.54
CA ALA A 7 -9.56 9.67 12.19
C ALA A 7 -9.10 8.23 11.91
N LYS A 8 -9.58 7.23 12.67
CA LYS A 8 -9.28 5.82 12.42
C LYS A 8 -9.82 5.30 11.09
N TRP A 9 -10.95 5.83 10.62
CA TRP A 9 -11.60 5.38 9.39
C TRP A 9 -10.97 5.93 8.09
N ASN A 10 -10.04 6.91 8.16
CA ASN A 10 -9.57 7.62 6.96
C ASN A 10 -8.16 7.24 6.46
N HIS A 11 -7.53 6.24 7.07
CA HIS A 11 -6.14 5.90 6.74
C HIS A 11 -5.96 4.52 6.12
N TRP A 12 -7.01 3.74 5.87
CA TRP A 12 -6.86 2.47 5.17
C TRP A 12 -7.89 2.30 4.07
N LEU A 13 -7.46 1.82 2.91
CA LEU A 13 -8.34 1.45 1.80
C LEU A 13 -8.25 -0.06 1.56
N GLU A 14 -9.35 -0.66 1.12
CA GLU A 14 -9.36 -2.02 0.61
C GLU A 14 -9.31 -1.98 -0.92
N HIS A 15 -8.34 -2.68 -1.51
CA HIS A 15 -8.12 -2.76 -2.95
C HIS A 15 -8.14 -4.22 -3.39
N LEU A 16 -8.95 -4.56 -4.39
CA LEU A 16 -8.98 -5.92 -4.94
C LEU A 16 -7.90 -6.08 -6.01
N VAL A 17 -6.96 -7.00 -5.77
CA VAL A 17 -5.90 -7.36 -6.73
C VAL A 17 -6.05 -8.84 -7.07
N ASP A 18 -6.26 -9.17 -8.35
CA ASP A 18 -6.51 -10.55 -8.81
C ASP A 18 -7.69 -11.24 -8.11
N GLY A 19 -8.70 -10.48 -7.70
CA GLY A 19 -9.84 -11.02 -6.95
C GLY A 19 -9.56 -11.26 -5.47
N VAL A 20 -8.38 -10.90 -4.97
CA VAL A 20 -8.01 -11.03 -3.55
C VAL A 20 -7.99 -9.64 -2.90
N PRO A 21 -8.71 -9.43 -1.79
CA PRO A 21 -8.75 -8.15 -1.10
C PRO A 21 -7.42 -7.86 -0.38
N VAL A 22 -6.90 -6.65 -0.59
CA VAL A 22 -5.67 -6.14 0.01
C VAL A 22 -5.97 -4.86 0.75
N GLN A 23 -5.60 -4.82 2.02
CA GLN A 23 -5.75 -3.66 2.87
C GLN A 23 -4.50 -2.79 2.76
N LEU A 24 -4.66 -1.55 2.32
CA LEU A 24 -3.59 -0.58 2.19
C LEU A 24 -3.75 0.48 3.28
N VAL A 25 -2.84 0.51 4.24
CA VAL A 25 -2.89 1.41 5.39
C VAL A 25 -1.84 2.51 5.21
N ARG A 26 -2.28 3.76 5.14
CA ARG A 26 -1.42 4.95 5.18
C ARG A 26 -0.91 5.17 6.61
N PRO A 27 0.41 5.23 6.83
CA PRO A 27 0.95 5.65 8.11
C PRO A 27 0.64 7.14 8.33
N ILE A 28 0.07 7.46 9.50
CA ILE A 28 -0.44 8.80 9.84
C ILE A 28 0.63 9.90 9.85
N ASP A 29 1.92 9.51 9.91
CA ASP A 29 3.07 10.39 10.14
C ASP A 29 3.93 10.62 8.89
N THR A 30 3.42 10.29 7.71
CA THR A 30 4.21 10.40 6.47
C THR A 30 3.72 11.53 5.59
N ASP A 31 4.55 12.57 5.48
CA ASP A 31 4.44 13.65 4.49
C ASP A 31 4.42 13.11 3.06
N ARG A 32 5.10 11.96 2.85
CA ARG A 32 5.07 11.21 1.59
C ARG A 32 3.84 10.30 1.52
N PRO A 33 3.25 10.08 0.34
CA PRO A 33 2.15 9.13 0.15
C PRO A 33 2.67 7.67 0.21
N SER A 34 2.94 7.18 1.41
CA SER A 34 3.34 5.79 1.71
C SER A 34 2.13 4.96 2.16
N TRP A 35 2.10 3.69 1.79
CA TRP A 35 1.00 2.74 2.05
C TRP A 35 1.55 1.38 2.45
N ALA A 36 1.14 0.84 3.59
CA ALA A 36 1.46 -0.50 4.03
C ALA A 36 0.40 -1.49 3.52
N ALA A 37 0.80 -2.50 2.76
CA ALA A 37 -0.08 -3.51 2.20
C ALA A 37 -0.19 -4.74 3.11
N TYR A 38 -1.43 -5.14 3.38
CA TYR A 38 -1.78 -6.32 4.16
C TYR A 38 -2.77 -7.17 3.39
N GLU A 39 -2.59 -8.48 3.44
CA GLU A 39 -3.51 -9.46 2.86
C GLU A 39 -3.88 -10.48 3.93
N ASN A 40 -5.17 -10.66 4.23
CA ASN A 40 -5.61 -11.57 5.29
C ASN A 40 -4.84 -11.39 6.62
N ALA A 41 -4.65 -10.13 7.05
CA ALA A 41 -3.84 -9.74 8.21
C ALA A 41 -2.34 -10.07 8.13
N ARG A 42 -1.84 -10.58 7.00
CA ARG A 42 -0.41 -10.76 6.72
C ARG A 42 0.16 -9.50 6.09
N TYR A 43 1.19 -8.94 6.71
CA TYR A 43 1.95 -7.85 6.13
C TYR A 43 2.71 -8.33 4.88
N LEU A 44 2.44 -7.70 3.74
CA LEU A 44 3.12 -7.99 2.47
C LEU A 44 4.35 -7.08 2.29
N GLY A 45 4.19 -5.78 2.60
CA GLY A 45 5.25 -4.78 2.48
C GLY A 45 4.72 -3.35 2.43
N THR A 46 5.64 -2.39 2.28
CA THR A 46 5.32 -0.96 2.14
C THR A 46 5.53 -0.50 0.69
N LEU A 47 4.57 0.27 0.21
CA LEU A 47 4.51 0.90 -1.10
C LEU A 47 4.66 2.41 -0.92
N HIS A 48 5.44 3.05 -1.77
CA HIS A 48 5.58 4.51 -1.82
C HIS A 48 5.03 4.99 -3.14
N ALA A 49 4.01 5.84 -3.13
CA ALA A 49 3.57 6.51 -4.35
C ALA A 49 4.58 7.63 -4.64
N GLN A 50 5.34 7.51 -5.72
CA GLN A 50 6.27 8.55 -6.17
C GLN A 50 5.58 9.47 -7.18
N ILE A 51 4.45 10.06 -6.75
CA ILE A 51 3.61 10.92 -7.60
C ILE A 51 4.42 12.13 -8.09
N ASP A 52 5.27 12.70 -7.24
CA ASP A 52 6.10 13.86 -7.57
C ASP A 52 7.31 13.58 -8.47
N LEU A 53 7.74 12.31 -8.61
CA LEU A 53 8.92 11.95 -9.41
C LEU A 53 8.57 11.46 -10.81
N ASP A 54 7.73 10.42 -10.89
CA ASP A 54 7.40 9.76 -12.17
C ASP A 54 5.96 9.24 -12.22
N GLY A 55 5.15 9.49 -11.17
CA GLY A 55 3.80 8.91 -11.07
C GLY A 55 3.78 7.41 -10.80
N ARG A 56 4.92 6.80 -10.45
CA ARG A 56 5.07 5.34 -10.24
C ARG A 56 4.93 4.93 -8.78
N TRP A 57 4.54 3.68 -8.59
CA TRP A 57 4.53 3.00 -7.31
C TRP A 57 5.87 2.32 -7.06
N HIS A 58 6.52 2.64 -5.94
CA HIS A 58 7.80 2.04 -5.55
C HIS A 58 7.57 1.06 -4.40
N VAL A 59 7.90 -0.20 -4.63
CA VAL A 59 7.85 -1.25 -3.62
C VAL A 59 9.14 -1.16 -2.79
N GLN A 60 9.03 -0.78 -1.51
CA GLN A 60 10.21 -0.61 -0.65
C GLN A 60 11.00 -1.91 -0.48
N ARG A 61 10.29 -3.03 -0.33
CA ARG A 61 10.87 -4.34 -0.05
C ARG A 61 11.75 -4.84 -1.20
N LEU A 62 11.28 -4.68 -2.43
CA LEU A 62 11.93 -5.21 -3.64
C LEU A 62 12.75 -4.13 -4.37
N ASN A 63 12.66 -2.88 -3.92
CA ASN A 63 13.18 -1.70 -4.61
C ASN A 63 12.69 -1.57 -6.07
N GLU A 64 11.57 -2.21 -6.41
CA GLU A 64 10.99 -2.23 -7.75
C GLU A 64 9.99 -1.09 -7.96
N ARG A 65 9.94 -0.56 -9.19
CA ARG A 65 9.05 0.53 -9.57
C ARG A 65 8.04 0.04 -10.59
N HIS A 66 6.76 0.22 -10.27
CA HIS A 66 5.64 -0.21 -11.07
C HIS A 66 4.79 0.98 -11.50
N LEU A 67 4.21 0.88 -12.69
CA LEU A 67 3.29 1.88 -13.22
C LEU A 67 1.92 1.83 -12.51
N SER A 68 1.55 0.68 -11.96
CA SER A 68 0.25 0.44 -11.35
C SER A 68 0.39 -0.18 -9.96
N LEU A 69 -0.55 0.18 -9.09
CA LEU A 69 -0.65 -0.33 -7.72
C LEU A 69 -0.82 -1.87 -7.71
N ASP A 70 -1.65 -2.40 -8.61
CA ASP A 70 -1.87 -3.84 -8.77
C ASP A 70 -0.57 -4.60 -9.07
N ASP A 71 0.26 -4.06 -9.95
CA ASP A 71 1.54 -4.66 -10.33
C ASP A 71 2.53 -4.63 -9.16
N ALA A 72 2.55 -3.53 -8.40
CA ALA A 72 3.36 -3.39 -7.19
C ALA A 72 2.93 -4.39 -6.09
N ILE A 73 1.62 -4.59 -5.92
CA ILE A 73 1.08 -5.58 -4.97
C ILE A 73 1.35 -7.00 -5.44
N ARG A 74 1.23 -7.29 -6.74
CA ARG A 74 1.63 -8.59 -7.32
C ARG A 74 3.12 -8.89 -7.10
N ALA A 75 3.98 -7.88 -7.23
CA ALA A 75 5.40 -8.03 -6.91
C ALA A 75 5.59 -8.36 -5.43
N LEU A 76 4.91 -7.65 -4.52
CA LEU A 76 4.94 -7.94 -3.07
C LEU A 76 4.44 -9.33 -2.69
N ARG A 77 3.49 -9.90 -3.45
CA ARG A 77 3.00 -11.28 -3.28
C ARG A 77 4.00 -12.32 -3.74
N ARG A 78 4.93 -11.96 -4.63
CA ARG A 78 5.92 -12.88 -5.16
C ARG A 78 6.87 -13.25 -4.00
N PRO A 79 7.01 -14.53 -3.64
CA PRO A 79 8.00 -14.94 -2.65
C PRO A 79 9.40 -14.59 -3.19
N ASP A 80 10.23 -14.03 -2.32
CA ASP A 80 11.68 -13.90 -2.55
C ASP A 80 12.22 -15.33 -2.52
N ASP A 81 12.75 -15.81 -3.65
CA ASP A 81 13.36 -17.14 -3.80
C ASP A 81 14.70 -17.20 -3.07
#